data_AF-A0AAN6E5L1-F1
#
_entry.id   AF-A0AAN6E5L1-F1
#
_cell.length_a   1.000
_cell.length_b   1.000
_cell.length_c   1.000
_cell.angle_alpha   90.00
_cell.angle_beta   90.00
_cell.angle_gamma   90.00
#
_symmetry.space_group_name_H-M   'P 1'
#
loop_
_entity.id
_entity.type
_entity.pdbx_description
1 polymer ?
#
loop_
_entity_poly.entity_id
_entity_poly.type
_entity_poly.pdbx_seq_one_letter_code
_entity_poly.pdbx_strand_id
1 'polypeptide(L)'
;MLLAQRYPDAYDGILAGAPAINWATFVPGMYYPQFVMNQADYYPPTCVWEAMNNATIEACDSLDGVTDHILSLPGECGFDPHTMVGTSISCDEGTVTINTEDADLMVKFWEGPQYPDGSSIWYGMNKGTSPFDLANTTCSGLNCTSGFPFTIASEWISLFVLQDTTYDLTALGADGFAAVMNLSISAHRALTSTDSPDLFNYRQTGGKILHWHGLADQQIYPTGSEQYYKQVEARDPAVRDFYRFFEAPGVNHCGISAPSGYGLFPEDLMSVLVKWVEDGTAPDVLLASTLDGSQQRNLCPWPQVPAYQGGDAAVAASFECADSY
;
A
#
# COMPACT_ATOMS: atom_id res chain seq x y z
N MET A 1 -14.46 -7.67 -1.97
CA MET A 1 -15.03 -6.72 -2.95
C MET A 1 -15.85 -7.39 -4.05
N LEU A 2 -15.32 -8.39 -4.77
CA LEU A 2 -16.06 -9.11 -5.84
C LEU A 2 -17.50 -9.50 -5.46
N LEU A 3 -17.69 -10.05 -4.26
CA LEU A 3 -19.00 -10.52 -3.78
C LEU A 3 -20.02 -9.38 -3.71
N ALA A 4 -19.66 -8.20 -3.18
CA ALA A 4 -20.54 -7.03 -3.21
C ALA A 4 -20.92 -6.63 -4.64
N GLN A 5 -19.98 -6.73 -5.59
CA GLN A 5 -20.18 -6.28 -6.97
C GLN A 5 -21.00 -7.27 -7.82
N ARG A 6 -20.85 -8.58 -7.60
CA ARG A 6 -21.39 -9.63 -8.49
C ARG A 6 -22.44 -10.52 -7.83
N TYR A 7 -22.40 -10.65 -6.52
CA TYR A 7 -23.26 -11.53 -5.73
C TYR A 7 -23.80 -10.78 -4.50
N PRO A 8 -24.58 -9.71 -4.72
CA PRO A 8 -24.92 -8.75 -3.67
C PRO A 8 -25.71 -9.38 -2.50
N ASP A 9 -26.43 -10.46 -2.75
CA ASP A 9 -27.22 -11.18 -1.73
C ASP A 9 -26.43 -12.30 -1.01
N ALA A 10 -25.14 -12.50 -1.31
CA ALA A 10 -24.37 -13.61 -0.76
C ALA A 10 -23.90 -13.38 0.69
N TYR A 11 -23.76 -12.11 1.11
CA TYR A 11 -23.27 -11.74 2.44
C TYR A 11 -23.91 -10.43 2.91
N ASP A 12 -24.44 -10.42 4.13
CA ASP A 12 -24.98 -9.22 4.78
C ASP A 12 -23.88 -8.25 5.25
N GLY A 13 -22.66 -8.78 5.47
CA GLY A 13 -21.48 -8.00 5.88
C GLY A 13 -20.20 -8.48 5.20
N ILE A 14 -19.35 -7.55 4.77
CA ILE A 14 -18.04 -7.82 4.16
C ILE A 14 -16.97 -7.04 4.94
N LEU A 15 -16.02 -7.77 5.52
CA LEU A 15 -14.77 -7.21 6.03
C LEU A 15 -13.70 -7.33 4.93
N ALA A 16 -13.18 -6.20 4.46
CA ALA A 16 -12.17 -6.13 3.41
C ALA A 16 -10.91 -5.42 3.91
N GLY A 17 -9.88 -6.17 4.32
CA GLY A 17 -8.57 -5.62 4.65
C GLY A 17 -7.64 -5.67 3.43
N ALA A 18 -6.92 -4.58 3.15
CA ALA A 18 -5.97 -4.43 2.05
C ALA A 18 -6.42 -5.14 0.75
N PRO A 19 -7.62 -4.81 0.22
CA PRO A 19 -8.22 -5.62 -0.82
C PRO A 19 -7.47 -5.47 -2.14
N ALA A 20 -7.19 -6.59 -2.79
CA ALA A 20 -6.59 -6.70 -4.13
C ALA A 20 -7.54 -6.25 -5.27
N ILE A 21 -8.07 -5.03 -5.16
CA ILE A 21 -8.87 -4.35 -6.18
C ILE A 21 -7.92 -3.89 -7.28
N ASN A 22 -8.35 -3.97 -8.54
CA ASN A 22 -7.55 -3.67 -9.75
C ASN A 22 -6.46 -4.71 -10.08
N TRP A 23 -6.69 -6.00 -9.78
CA TRP A 23 -5.72 -7.10 -10.01
C TRP A 23 -4.96 -7.04 -11.33
N ALA A 24 -5.67 -6.82 -12.45
CA ALA A 24 -5.03 -6.80 -13.77
C ALA A 24 -4.08 -5.60 -13.97
N THR A 25 -4.18 -4.58 -13.12
CA THR A 25 -3.32 -3.39 -13.15
C THR A 25 -2.23 -3.46 -12.08
N PHE A 26 -2.60 -3.69 -10.81
CA PHE A 26 -1.62 -3.58 -9.72
C PHE A 26 -0.63 -4.74 -9.71
N VAL A 27 -1.04 -5.97 -10.04
CA VAL A 27 -0.15 -7.15 -9.99
C VAL A 27 1.04 -7.04 -10.95
N PRO A 28 0.89 -6.70 -12.24
CA PRO A 28 2.05 -6.42 -13.08
C PRO A 28 2.76 -5.13 -12.64
N GLY A 29 2.05 -4.17 -12.04
CA GLY A 29 2.63 -2.98 -11.42
C GLY A 29 3.59 -3.29 -10.25
N MET A 30 3.34 -4.36 -9.49
CA MET A 30 4.25 -4.83 -8.42
C MET A 30 5.62 -5.27 -8.96
N TYR A 31 5.75 -5.57 -10.25
CA TYR A 31 7.03 -5.87 -10.88
C TYR A 31 7.88 -4.61 -11.14
N TYR A 32 7.30 -3.42 -11.03
CA TYR A 32 7.97 -2.17 -11.39
C TYR A 32 9.30 -1.92 -10.66
N PRO A 33 9.44 -2.18 -9.34
CA PRO A 33 10.74 -2.04 -8.66
C PRO A 33 11.84 -2.92 -9.28
N GLN A 34 11.53 -4.18 -9.61
CA GLN A 34 12.45 -5.08 -10.32
C GLN A 34 12.78 -4.57 -11.71
N PHE A 35 11.76 -4.10 -12.45
CA PHE A 35 11.95 -3.53 -13.77
C PHE A 35 12.93 -2.36 -13.76
N VAL A 36 12.78 -1.38 -12.86
CA VAL A 36 13.68 -0.21 -12.84
C VAL A 36 15.09 -0.54 -12.35
N MET A 37 15.25 -1.53 -11.46
CA MET A 37 16.57 -2.07 -11.10
C MET A 37 17.24 -2.75 -12.30
N ASN A 38 16.50 -3.57 -13.05
CA ASN A 38 17.01 -4.21 -14.28
C ASN A 38 17.41 -3.17 -15.34
N GLN A 39 16.62 -2.09 -15.51
CA GLN A 39 16.97 -1.00 -16.44
C GLN A 39 18.23 -0.24 -16.02
N ALA A 40 18.47 -0.12 -14.71
CA ALA A 40 19.67 0.51 -14.17
C ALA A 40 20.89 -0.43 -14.14
N ASP A 41 20.68 -1.74 -14.33
CA ASP A 41 21.66 -2.80 -14.03
C ASP A 41 22.29 -2.62 -12.64
N TYR A 42 21.44 -2.26 -11.67
CA TYR A 42 21.86 -1.91 -10.32
C TYR A 42 20.94 -2.56 -9.29
N TYR A 43 21.55 -3.33 -8.38
CA TYR A 43 20.87 -4.16 -7.38
C TYR A 43 21.51 -3.91 -6.03
N PRO A 44 20.99 -3.01 -5.20
CA PRO A 44 21.58 -2.74 -3.88
C PRO A 44 21.16 -3.80 -2.85
N PRO A 45 21.98 -4.06 -1.83
CA PRO A 45 21.57 -4.92 -0.73
C PRO A 45 20.38 -4.31 0.00
N THR A 46 19.42 -5.14 0.40
CA THR A 46 18.12 -4.69 0.94
C THR A 46 18.20 -3.87 2.22
N CYS A 47 19.31 -3.93 2.98
CA CYS A 47 19.55 -3.05 4.12
C CYS A 47 19.59 -1.55 3.74
N VAL A 48 19.90 -1.23 2.47
CA VAL A 48 19.80 0.15 1.95
C VAL A 48 18.36 0.63 2.01
N TRP A 49 17.42 -0.21 1.59
CA TRP A 49 15.99 0.11 1.61
C TRP A 49 15.46 0.35 3.02
N GLU A 50 15.89 -0.46 3.99
CA GLU A 50 15.53 -0.28 5.40
C GLU A 50 16.06 1.04 5.95
N ALA A 51 17.32 1.37 5.68
CA ALA A 51 17.92 2.62 6.13
C ALA A 51 17.22 3.85 5.54
N MET A 52 16.90 3.82 4.24
CA MET A 52 16.20 4.92 3.56
C MET A 52 14.75 5.04 4.02
N ASN A 53 14.07 3.92 4.27
CA ASN A 53 12.71 3.93 4.80
C ASN A 53 12.68 4.53 6.23
N ASN A 54 13.61 4.11 7.10
CA ASN A 54 13.71 4.65 8.46
C ASN A 54 14.02 6.15 8.46
N ALA A 55 14.93 6.61 7.60
CA ALA A 55 15.21 8.04 7.46
C ALA A 55 14.00 8.82 6.93
N THR A 56 13.23 8.21 6.02
CA THR A 56 11.97 8.80 5.52
C THR A 56 10.95 8.96 6.65
N ILE A 57 10.77 7.91 7.47
CA ILE A 57 9.88 7.95 8.64
C ILE A 57 10.37 9.02 9.62
N GLU A 58 11.65 8.99 10.02
CA GLU A 58 12.22 9.96 10.97
C GLU A 58 12.05 11.41 10.51
N ALA A 59 12.23 11.69 9.20
CA ALA A 59 12.09 13.03 8.64
C ALA A 59 10.65 13.55 8.63
N CYS A 60 9.66 12.65 8.65
CA CYS A 60 8.26 12.98 8.38
C CYS A 60 7.28 12.56 9.49
N ASP A 61 7.76 11.88 10.54
CA ASP A 61 7.01 11.43 11.72
C ASP A 61 6.17 12.58 12.31
N SER A 62 6.83 13.70 12.63
CA SER A 62 6.19 14.87 13.26
C SER A 62 5.13 15.62 12.45
N LEU A 63 4.86 15.23 11.19
CA LEU A 63 3.92 15.95 10.32
C LEU A 63 2.47 15.89 10.82
N ASP A 64 2.11 14.85 11.57
CA ASP A 64 0.78 14.67 12.16
C ASP A 64 0.66 15.28 13.58
N GLY A 65 1.69 15.99 14.03
CA GLY A 65 1.77 16.60 15.35
C GLY A 65 2.28 15.68 16.46
N VAL A 66 2.64 14.44 16.15
CA VAL A 66 3.18 13.44 17.09
C VAL A 66 4.51 12.91 16.58
N THR A 67 5.42 12.56 17.49
CA THR A 67 6.69 11.90 17.13
C THR A 67 6.70 10.54 17.81
N ASP A 68 6.21 9.53 17.10
CA ASP A 68 5.97 8.19 17.62
C ASP A 68 6.43 7.08 16.67
N HIS A 69 7.20 7.45 15.65
CA HIS A 69 7.73 6.60 14.58
C HIS A 69 6.65 6.02 13.66
N ILE A 70 5.49 6.68 13.58
CA ILE A 70 4.37 6.28 12.73
C ILE A 70 4.13 7.37 11.69
N LEU A 71 4.41 7.05 10.42
CA LEU A 71 4.13 8.00 9.35
C LEU A 71 2.64 7.96 8.97
N SER A 72 1.87 8.93 9.46
CA SER A 72 0.44 9.05 9.16
C SER A 72 0.10 9.90 7.93
N LEU A 73 1.04 10.73 7.47
CA LEU A 73 0.89 11.62 6.32
C LEU A 73 1.92 11.34 5.21
N PRO A 74 1.91 10.15 4.58
CA PRO A 74 2.90 9.80 3.58
C PRO A 74 2.89 10.73 2.35
N GLY A 75 1.73 11.29 1.99
CA GLY A 75 1.59 12.23 0.87
C GLY A 75 2.19 13.62 1.11
N GLU A 76 2.27 14.05 2.38
CA GLU A 76 2.85 15.37 2.76
C GLU A 76 4.35 15.26 3.10
N CYS A 77 4.91 14.04 3.09
CA CYS A 77 6.30 13.82 3.43
C CYS A 77 7.24 14.40 2.36
N GLY A 78 7.89 15.53 2.69
CA GLY A 78 8.83 16.23 1.82
C GLY A 78 10.25 15.63 1.74
N PHE A 79 10.49 14.46 2.34
CA PHE A 79 11.82 13.84 2.37
C PHE A 79 12.36 13.57 0.96
N ASP A 80 13.64 13.94 0.75
CA ASP A 80 14.40 13.70 -0.48
C ASP A 80 15.50 12.65 -0.20
N PRO A 81 15.45 11.47 -0.83
CA PRO A 81 16.37 10.36 -0.58
C PRO A 81 17.80 10.70 -1.00
N HIS A 82 18.00 11.68 -1.88
CA HIS A 82 19.34 12.14 -2.27
C HIS A 82 20.11 12.77 -1.12
N THR A 83 19.42 13.23 -0.07
CA THR A 83 20.06 13.74 1.15
C THR A 83 20.86 12.67 1.89
N MET A 84 20.61 11.37 1.62
CA MET A 84 21.35 10.26 2.23
C MET A 84 22.63 9.87 1.47
N VAL A 85 22.86 10.39 0.26
CA VAL A 85 24.03 10.04 -0.55
C VAL A 85 25.33 10.34 0.21
N GLY A 86 26.22 9.36 0.28
CA GLY A 86 27.48 9.41 1.03
C GLY A 86 27.36 8.95 2.48
N THR A 87 26.17 8.61 2.96
CA THR A 87 25.96 8.07 4.31
C THR A 87 26.38 6.60 4.36
N SER A 88 27.23 6.25 5.34
CA SER A 88 27.57 4.86 5.64
C SER A 88 26.53 4.23 6.56
N ILE A 89 25.95 3.11 6.15
CA ILE A 89 24.98 2.33 6.90
C ILE A 89 25.56 0.96 7.28
N SER A 90 25.12 0.44 8.43
CA SER A 90 25.49 -0.91 8.87
C SER A 90 24.49 -1.92 8.32
N CYS A 91 25.02 -3.00 7.77
CA CYS A 91 24.29 -4.19 7.36
C CYS A 91 24.91 -5.40 8.09
N ASP A 92 24.22 -6.53 8.15
CA ASP A 92 24.73 -7.72 8.86
C ASP A 92 26.10 -8.19 8.33
N GLU A 93 26.30 -8.06 7.01
CA GLU A 93 27.50 -8.51 6.30
C GLU A 93 28.57 -7.41 6.12
N GLY A 94 28.38 -6.23 6.74
CA GLY A 94 29.36 -5.14 6.72
C GLY A 94 28.77 -3.73 6.63
N THR A 95 29.49 -2.82 5.96
CA THR A 95 29.06 -1.42 5.81
C THR A 95 28.85 -1.11 4.34
N VAL A 96 27.73 -0.46 4.02
CA VAL A 96 27.40 0.03 2.67
C VAL A 96 27.38 1.56 2.73
N THR A 97 27.78 2.22 1.65
CA THR A 97 27.59 3.67 1.51
C THR A 97 26.52 3.93 0.47
N ILE A 98 25.47 4.65 0.88
CA ILE A 98 24.36 5.02 -0.01
C ILE A 98 24.90 5.91 -1.13
N ASN A 99 24.58 5.57 -2.37
CA ASN A 99 24.98 6.32 -3.56
C ASN A 99 23.77 6.96 -4.27
N THR A 100 24.01 7.55 -5.44
CA THR A 100 22.96 8.28 -6.18
C THR A 100 21.94 7.30 -6.77
N GLU A 101 22.39 6.15 -7.25
CA GLU A 101 21.55 5.10 -7.83
C GLU A 101 20.55 4.53 -6.81
N ASP A 102 20.93 4.39 -5.54
CA ASP A 102 20.02 4.04 -4.44
C ASP A 102 18.88 5.05 -4.31
N ALA A 103 19.22 6.35 -4.31
CA ALA A 103 18.26 7.43 -4.20
C ALA A 103 17.35 7.55 -5.42
N ASP A 104 17.91 7.43 -6.63
CA ASP A 104 17.17 7.44 -7.89
C ASP A 104 16.14 6.31 -7.96
N LEU A 105 16.50 5.11 -7.51
CA LEU A 105 15.58 3.98 -7.45
C LEU A 105 14.44 4.23 -6.46
N MET A 106 14.73 4.78 -5.28
CA MET A 106 13.69 5.11 -4.30
C MET A 106 12.69 6.13 -4.83
N VAL A 107 13.16 7.16 -5.56
CA VAL A 107 12.26 8.12 -6.23
C VAL A 107 11.33 7.41 -7.19
N LYS A 108 11.87 6.52 -8.05
CA LYS A 108 11.04 5.73 -8.98
C LYS A 108 10.01 4.89 -8.24
N PHE A 109 10.38 4.24 -7.13
CA PHE A 109 9.43 3.43 -6.34
C PHE A 109 8.23 4.26 -5.85
N TRP A 110 8.45 5.52 -5.45
CA TRP A 110 7.37 6.43 -5.05
C TRP A 110 6.57 7.03 -6.20
N GLU A 111 7.18 7.21 -7.37
CA GLU A 111 6.47 7.71 -8.56
C GLU A 111 5.57 6.64 -9.20
N GLY A 112 6.01 5.38 -9.15
CA GLY A 112 5.32 4.25 -9.78
C GLY A 112 5.47 4.21 -11.31
N PRO A 113 4.88 3.19 -11.96
CA PRO A 113 5.03 2.98 -13.39
C PRO A 113 4.31 4.04 -14.23
N GLN A 114 4.99 4.53 -15.26
CA GLN A 114 4.47 5.53 -16.22
C GLN A 114 4.56 5.00 -17.66
N TYR A 115 3.65 5.47 -18.52
CA TYR A 115 3.72 5.28 -19.96
C TYR A 115 4.83 6.16 -20.57
N PRO A 116 5.31 5.86 -21.80
CA PRO A 116 6.33 6.68 -22.47
C PRO A 116 5.95 8.16 -22.67
N ASP A 117 4.66 8.51 -22.60
CA ASP A 117 4.18 9.90 -22.67
C ASP A 117 4.17 10.63 -21.32
N GLY A 118 4.62 9.96 -20.25
CA GLY A 118 4.69 10.48 -18.88
C GLY A 118 3.39 10.34 -18.08
N SER A 119 2.33 9.77 -18.64
CA SER A 119 1.11 9.50 -17.88
C SER A 119 1.28 8.28 -16.96
N SER A 120 0.73 8.37 -15.73
CA SER A 120 0.82 7.28 -14.75
C SER A 120 -0.01 6.07 -15.19
N ILE A 121 0.57 4.87 -15.06
CA ILE A 121 -0.11 3.58 -15.28
C ILE A 121 -0.73 3.09 -13.97
N TRP A 122 0.06 3.12 -12.90
CA TRP A 122 -0.31 2.73 -11.55
C TRP A 122 0.40 3.63 -10.55
N TYR A 123 -0.11 3.67 -9.32
CA TYR A 123 0.46 4.48 -8.25
C TYR A 123 1.83 3.94 -7.84
N GLY A 124 2.66 4.80 -7.26
CA GLY A 124 3.87 4.39 -6.56
C GLY A 124 3.58 4.02 -5.10
N MET A 125 4.62 3.56 -4.42
CA MET A 125 4.58 3.25 -2.99
C MET A 125 4.45 4.53 -2.18
N ASN A 126 3.68 4.48 -1.11
CA ASN A 126 3.70 5.56 -0.13
C ASN A 126 5.10 5.72 0.46
N LYS A 127 5.52 6.96 0.71
CA LYS A 127 6.69 7.21 1.57
C LYS A 127 6.48 6.53 2.93
N GLY A 128 7.56 6.08 3.57
CA GLY A 128 7.48 5.28 4.80
C GLY A 128 7.08 3.81 4.58
N THR A 129 7.01 3.35 3.32
CA THR A 129 6.83 1.95 2.95
C THR A 129 8.16 1.32 2.56
N SER A 130 8.50 0.18 3.18
CA SER A 130 9.69 -0.58 2.78
C SER A 130 9.47 -1.30 1.45
N PRO A 131 10.31 -1.10 0.43
CA PRO A 131 10.21 -1.81 -0.85
C PRO A 131 10.73 -3.25 -0.77
N PHE A 132 11.17 -3.74 0.39
CA PHE A 132 11.85 -5.03 0.57
C PHE A 132 11.22 -6.19 -0.21
N ASP A 133 9.89 -6.37 -0.15
CA ASP A 133 9.21 -7.50 -0.81
C ASP A 133 9.24 -7.41 -2.34
N LEU A 134 9.29 -6.19 -2.90
CA LEU A 134 9.20 -5.96 -4.33
C LEU A 134 10.56 -5.62 -4.96
N ALA A 135 11.50 -5.06 -4.21
CA ALA A 135 12.85 -4.67 -4.62
C ALA A 135 13.93 -5.59 -4.02
N ASN A 136 13.60 -6.86 -3.80
CA ASN A 136 14.53 -7.85 -3.26
C ASN A 136 15.64 -8.20 -4.27
N THR A 137 16.78 -8.69 -3.77
CA THR A 137 18.00 -8.93 -4.54
C THR A 137 18.67 -10.25 -4.16
N THR A 138 19.37 -10.87 -5.10
CA THR A 138 20.22 -12.04 -4.85
C THR A 138 21.65 -11.60 -4.57
N CYS A 139 22.18 -11.90 -3.39
CA CYS A 139 23.47 -11.41 -2.92
C CYS A 139 24.39 -12.52 -2.38
N SER A 140 25.70 -12.28 -2.49
CA SER A 140 26.74 -13.00 -1.74
C SER A 140 27.49 -11.98 -0.88
N GLY A 141 27.18 -11.96 0.43
CA GLY A 141 27.52 -10.83 1.30
C GLY A 141 26.81 -9.55 0.82
N LEU A 142 27.53 -8.44 0.73
CA LEU A 142 27.03 -7.17 0.21
C LEU A 142 27.12 -7.04 -1.33
N ASN A 143 27.58 -8.08 -2.02
CA ASN A 143 27.67 -8.08 -3.48
C ASN A 143 26.41 -8.72 -4.08
N CYS A 144 25.50 -7.90 -4.59
CA CYS A 144 24.25 -8.33 -5.18
C CYS A 144 24.34 -8.26 -6.71
N THR A 145 23.91 -9.32 -7.39
CA THR A 145 24.16 -9.48 -8.84
C THR A 145 22.89 -9.48 -9.68
N SER A 146 21.73 -9.60 -9.05
CA SER A 146 20.44 -9.61 -9.75
C SER A 146 19.30 -9.32 -8.78
N GLY A 147 18.16 -8.93 -9.33
CA GLY A 147 16.90 -8.86 -8.60
C GLY A 147 16.38 -10.25 -8.21
N PHE A 148 15.50 -10.29 -7.21
CA PHE A 148 14.72 -11.46 -6.80
C PHE A 148 13.23 -11.08 -6.83
N PRO A 149 12.56 -11.22 -7.99
CA PRO A 149 11.22 -10.68 -8.17
C PRO A 149 10.17 -11.41 -7.35
N PHE A 150 9.22 -10.65 -6.81
CA PHE A 150 8.05 -11.21 -6.14
C PHE A 150 7.26 -12.12 -7.09
N THR A 151 7.05 -13.37 -6.69
CA THR A 151 6.58 -14.43 -7.59
C THR A 151 5.20 -14.16 -8.16
N ILE A 152 4.28 -13.57 -7.39
CA ILE A 152 2.93 -13.25 -7.89
C ILE A 152 3.00 -12.31 -9.10
N ALA A 153 3.88 -11.31 -9.05
CA ALA A 153 4.02 -10.34 -10.13
C ALA A 153 4.69 -10.96 -11.37
N SER A 154 5.82 -11.67 -11.17
CA SER A 154 6.55 -12.29 -12.28
C SER A 154 5.78 -13.44 -12.94
N GLU A 155 5.12 -14.29 -12.16
CA GLU A 155 4.28 -15.38 -12.69
C GLU A 155 3.02 -14.85 -13.37
N TRP A 156 2.40 -13.78 -12.87
CA TRP A 156 1.28 -13.15 -13.57
C TRP A 156 1.69 -12.69 -14.98
N ILE A 157 2.85 -12.02 -15.09
CA ILE A 157 3.36 -11.57 -16.37
C ILE A 157 3.69 -12.77 -17.28
N SER A 158 4.44 -13.76 -16.80
CA SER A 158 4.87 -14.89 -17.65
C SER A 158 3.74 -15.85 -18.02
N LEU A 159 2.84 -16.19 -17.09
CA LEU A 159 1.80 -17.21 -17.30
C LEU A 159 0.52 -16.64 -17.90
N PHE A 160 0.08 -15.46 -17.48
CA PHE A 160 -1.24 -14.93 -17.86
C PHE A 160 -1.15 -13.85 -18.93
N VAL A 161 -0.14 -12.97 -18.86
CA VAL A 161 0.00 -11.84 -19.79
C VAL A 161 0.73 -12.26 -21.06
N LEU A 162 1.99 -12.71 -20.93
CA LEU A 162 2.83 -13.12 -22.06
C LEU A 162 2.52 -14.54 -22.53
N GLN A 163 2.06 -15.41 -21.63
CA GLN A 163 1.88 -16.84 -21.88
C GLN A 163 3.16 -17.52 -22.40
N ASP A 164 4.31 -17.04 -21.94
CA ASP A 164 5.64 -17.51 -22.30
C ASP A 164 6.50 -17.59 -21.05
N THR A 165 6.69 -18.80 -20.53
CA THR A 165 7.53 -19.07 -19.36
C THR A 165 9.03 -19.05 -19.66
N THR A 166 9.42 -18.88 -20.91
CA THR A 166 10.83 -18.84 -21.35
C THR A 166 11.32 -17.42 -21.61
N TYR A 167 10.42 -16.45 -21.66
CA TYR A 167 10.76 -15.05 -21.83
C TYR A 167 11.53 -14.51 -20.61
N ASP A 168 12.64 -13.83 -20.87
CA ASP A 168 13.47 -13.20 -19.85
C ASP A 168 12.91 -11.82 -19.50
N LEU A 169 12.24 -11.71 -18.35
CA LEU A 169 11.65 -10.45 -17.87
C LEU A 169 12.72 -9.38 -17.57
N THR A 170 13.97 -9.74 -17.34
CA THR A 170 15.05 -8.76 -17.11
C THR A 170 15.38 -7.97 -18.38
N ALA A 171 15.05 -8.51 -19.56
CA ALA A 171 15.24 -7.88 -20.85
C ALA A 171 14.08 -6.95 -21.26
N LEU A 172 13.05 -6.77 -20.43
CA LEU A 172 11.96 -5.84 -20.71
C LEU A 172 12.51 -4.41 -20.76
N GLY A 173 12.30 -3.71 -21.88
CA GLY A 173 12.46 -2.25 -21.96
C GLY A 173 11.17 -1.51 -21.58
N ALA A 174 11.24 -0.17 -21.49
CA ALA A 174 10.09 0.67 -21.12
C ALA A 174 8.83 0.44 -21.98
N ASP A 175 8.97 0.36 -23.31
CA ASP A 175 7.85 0.06 -24.21
C ASP A 175 7.29 -1.35 -23.97
N GLY A 176 8.15 -2.31 -23.66
CA GLY A 176 7.77 -3.68 -23.33
C GLY A 176 6.99 -3.76 -22.03
N PHE A 177 7.44 -3.06 -20.99
CA PHE A 177 6.74 -2.98 -19.72
C PHE A 177 5.35 -2.32 -19.88
N ALA A 178 5.28 -1.20 -20.60
CA ALA A 178 4.01 -0.55 -20.92
C ALA A 178 3.07 -1.47 -21.72
N ALA A 179 3.60 -2.24 -22.67
CA ALA A 179 2.82 -3.23 -23.41
C ALA A 179 2.30 -4.36 -22.53
N VAL A 180 3.11 -4.88 -21.60
CA VAL A 180 2.70 -5.88 -20.58
C VAL A 180 1.56 -5.34 -19.73
N MET A 181 1.67 -4.11 -19.22
CA MET A 181 0.62 -3.46 -18.44
C MET A 181 -0.69 -3.36 -19.24
N ASN A 182 -0.63 -2.83 -20.46
CA ASN A 182 -1.78 -2.69 -21.35
C ASN A 182 -2.44 -4.03 -21.71
N LEU A 183 -1.62 -5.05 -22.00
CA LEU A 183 -2.12 -6.39 -22.31
C LEU A 183 -2.79 -7.02 -21.09
N SER A 184 -2.19 -6.88 -19.91
CA SER A 184 -2.79 -7.37 -18.66
C SER A 184 -4.17 -6.76 -18.41
N ILE A 185 -4.27 -5.42 -18.49
CA ILE A 185 -5.53 -4.70 -18.29
C ILE A 185 -6.56 -5.12 -19.34
N SER A 186 -6.21 -5.06 -20.63
CA SER A 186 -7.17 -5.34 -21.71
C SER A 186 -7.66 -6.79 -21.74
N ALA A 187 -6.79 -7.76 -21.44
CA ALA A 187 -7.13 -9.18 -21.47
C ALA A 187 -7.82 -9.67 -20.19
N HIS A 188 -7.45 -9.16 -19.02
CA HIS A 188 -7.83 -9.78 -17.74
C HIS A 188 -8.71 -8.93 -16.84
N ARG A 189 -8.82 -7.61 -17.06
CA ARG A 189 -9.56 -6.70 -16.16
C ARG A 189 -10.98 -7.18 -15.86
N ALA A 190 -11.72 -7.56 -16.90
CA ALA A 190 -13.11 -8.01 -16.77
C ALA A 190 -13.28 -9.22 -15.84
N LEU A 191 -12.27 -10.07 -15.72
CA LEU A 191 -12.33 -11.28 -14.90
C LEU A 191 -11.77 -11.05 -13.50
N THR A 192 -10.63 -10.37 -13.38
CA THR A 192 -9.82 -10.39 -12.15
C THR A 192 -9.83 -9.10 -11.36
N SER A 193 -10.16 -7.95 -11.96
CA SER A 193 -9.87 -6.66 -11.30
C SER A 193 -10.81 -6.30 -10.17
N THR A 194 -12.06 -6.78 -10.16
CA THR A 194 -13.00 -6.52 -9.06
C THR A 194 -13.11 -5.03 -8.71
N ASP A 195 -13.05 -4.18 -9.73
CA ASP A 195 -12.92 -2.72 -9.64
C ASP A 195 -14.18 -2.00 -10.16
N SER A 196 -15.34 -2.68 -10.15
CA SER A 196 -16.62 -2.03 -10.45
C SER A 196 -17.03 -1.11 -9.30
N PRO A 197 -17.17 0.22 -9.50
CA PRO A 197 -17.61 1.13 -8.45
C PRO A 197 -19.13 1.13 -8.25
N ASP A 198 -19.89 0.41 -9.09
CA ASP A 198 -21.33 0.26 -8.91
C ASP A 198 -21.61 -0.82 -7.85
N LEU A 199 -22.04 -0.36 -6.67
CA LEU A 199 -22.46 -1.17 -5.53
C LEU A 199 -23.96 -1.00 -5.23
N PHE A 200 -24.75 -0.46 -6.17
CA PHE A 200 -26.17 -0.16 -5.96
C PHE A 200 -26.94 -1.39 -5.46
N ASN A 201 -26.80 -2.54 -6.14
CA ASN A 201 -27.52 -3.75 -5.75
C ASN A 201 -27.12 -4.24 -4.36
N TYR A 202 -25.83 -4.13 -3.97
CA TYR A 202 -25.38 -4.51 -2.63
C TYR A 202 -25.99 -3.62 -1.56
N ARG A 203 -26.04 -2.31 -1.79
CA ARG A 203 -26.72 -1.38 -0.88
C ARG A 203 -28.21 -1.73 -0.73
N GLN A 204 -28.88 -2.11 -1.82
CA GLN A 204 -30.31 -2.45 -1.80
C GLN A 204 -30.63 -3.70 -0.96
N THR A 205 -29.67 -4.59 -0.73
CA THR A 205 -29.83 -5.73 0.20
C THR A 205 -29.76 -5.31 1.67
N GLY A 206 -29.25 -4.10 1.95
CA GLY A 206 -28.91 -3.63 3.28
C GLY A 206 -27.47 -3.96 3.71
N GLY A 207 -26.68 -4.59 2.83
CA GLY A 207 -25.35 -5.08 3.15
C GLY A 207 -24.34 -4.01 3.59
N LYS A 208 -23.39 -4.38 4.46
CA LYS A 208 -22.36 -3.49 5.03
C LYS A 208 -20.95 -3.89 4.63
N ILE A 209 -20.13 -2.94 4.19
CA ILE A 209 -18.71 -3.12 3.89
C ILE A 209 -17.88 -2.33 4.90
N LEU A 210 -17.10 -3.06 5.70
CA LEU A 210 -16.03 -2.50 6.52
C LEU A 210 -14.71 -2.72 5.80
N HIS A 211 -14.08 -1.65 5.34
CA HIS A 211 -12.82 -1.69 4.60
C HIS A 211 -11.73 -0.98 5.37
N TRP A 212 -10.55 -1.59 5.41
CA TRP A 212 -9.37 -0.93 5.93
C TRP A 212 -8.15 -1.21 5.07
N HIS A 213 -7.16 -0.31 5.08
CA HIS A 213 -5.90 -0.48 4.37
C HIS A 213 -4.74 0.13 5.15
N GLY A 214 -3.62 -0.58 5.26
CA GLY A 214 -2.39 -0.06 5.84
C GLY A 214 -1.72 0.98 4.93
N LEU A 215 -1.27 2.10 5.50
CA LEU A 215 -0.62 3.17 4.74
C LEU A 215 0.81 2.82 4.31
N ALA A 216 1.44 1.83 4.96
CA ALA A 216 2.76 1.31 4.63
C ALA A 216 2.66 -0.01 3.82
N ASP A 217 1.52 -0.30 3.19
CA ASP A 217 1.34 -1.53 2.41
C ASP A 217 2.20 -1.51 1.13
N GLN A 218 3.24 -2.35 1.15
CA GLN A 218 4.21 -2.51 0.09
C GLN A 218 3.75 -3.45 -1.04
N GLN A 219 2.68 -4.22 -0.85
CA GLN A 219 2.24 -5.19 -1.84
C GLN A 219 1.05 -4.67 -2.63
N ILE A 220 0.11 -4.02 -1.96
CA ILE A 220 -1.09 -3.44 -2.53
C ILE A 220 -1.14 -1.98 -2.09
N TYR A 221 -0.88 -1.05 -3.01
CA TYR A 221 -0.74 0.34 -2.58
C TYR A 221 -2.09 0.94 -2.16
N PRO A 222 -2.18 1.58 -0.98
CA PRO A 222 -3.44 2.07 -0.40
C PRO A 222 -4.15 3.10 -1.27
N THR A 223 -3.40 3.85 -2.11
CA THR A 223 -3.97 4.76 -3.10
C THR A 223 -4.97 4.06 -4.04
N GLY A 224 -4.79 2.78 -4.35
CA GLY A 224 -5.77 2.00 -5.11
C GLY A 224 -7.12 1.85 -4.39
N SER A 225 -7.08 1.68 -3.06
CA SER A 225 -8.27 1.63 -2.19
C SER A 225 -8.95 3.00 -2.07
N GLU A 226 -8.17 4.07 -1.87
CA GLU A 226 -8.69 5.44 -1.83
C GLU A 226 -9.44 5.79 -3.12
N GLN A 227 -8.83 5.50 -4.27
CA GLN A 227 -9.39 5.84 -5.57
C GLN A 227 -10.64 5.01 -5.87
N TYR A 228 -10.66 3.73 -5.48
CA TYR A 228 -11.87 2.92 -5.56
C TYR A 228 -13.00 3.51 -4.70
N TYR A 229 -12.72 3.90 -3.45
CA TYR A 229 -13.72 4.51 -2.57
C TYR A 229 -14.28 5.82 -3.14
N LYS A 230 -13.41 6.72 -3.65
CA LYS A 230 -13.81 7.95 -4.35
C LYS A 230 -14.73 7.67 -5.54
N GLN A 231 -14.44 6.63 -6.33
CA GLN A 231 -15.26 6.25 -7.48
C GLN A 231 -16.65 5.72 -7.08
N VAL A 232 -16.75 4.98 -5.97
CA VAL A 232 -18.03 4.54 -5.41
C VAL A 232 -18.81 5.75 -4.88
N GLU A 233 -18.17 6.63 -4.10
CA GLU A 233 -18.79 7.84 -3.56
C GLU A 233 -19.35 8.75 -4.67
N ALA A 234 -18.60 8.93 -5.76
CA ALA A 234 -19.04 9.70 -6.92
C ALA A 234 -20.29 9.13 -7.61
N ARG A 235 -20.59 7.84 -7.42
CA ARG A 235 -21.77 7.15 -7.95
C ARG A 235 -22.92 7.08 -6.93
N ASP A 236 -22.59 6.92 -5.66
CA ASP A 236 -23.55 6.83 -4.57
C ASP A 236 -23.17 7.80 -3.43
N PRO A 237 -23.79 8.99 -3.36
CA PRO A 237 -23.54 9.94 -2.29
C PRO A 237 -23.86 9.41 -0.88
N ALA A 238 -24.62 8.32 -0.77
CA ALA A 238 -24.93 7.66 0.49
C ALA A 238 -23.96 6.51 0.81
N VAL A 239 -22.79 6.44 0.15
CA VAL A 239 -21.77 5.41 0.37
C VAL A 239 -21.48 5.17 1.86
N ARG A 240 -21.43 6.23 2.68
CA ARG A 240 -21.12 6.16 4.11
C ARG A 240 -22.14 5.38 4.96
N ASP A 241 -23.36 5.16 4.44
CA ASP A 241 -24.42 4.39 5.12
C ASP A 241 -24.20 2.88 5.06
N PHE A 242 -23.36 2.41 4.13
CA PHE A 242 -23.18 0.99 3.86
C PHE A 242 -21.73 0.58 3.56
N TYR A 243 -20.84 1.51 3.24
CA TYR A 243 -19.43 1.26 2.96
C TYR A 243 -18.58 2.30 3.68
N ARG A 244 -17.83 1.88 4.71
CA ARG A 244 -16.89 2.72 5.45
C ARG A 244 -15.46 2.22 5.21
N PHE A 245 -14.57 3.16 4.89
CA PHE A 245 -13.15 2.92 4.63
C PHE A 245 -12.30 3.60 5.71
N PHE A 246 -11.29 2.91 6.21
CA PHE A 246 -10.35 3.39 7.23
C PHE A 246 -8.91 3.17 6.79
N GLU A 247 -8.06 4.16 6.98
CA GLU A 247 -6.62 4.03 6.75
C GLU A 247 -5.91 3.73 8.08
N ALA A 248 -4.91 2.85 8.03
CA ALA A 248 -4.15 2.40 9.19
C ALA A 248 -2.66 2.84 9.05
N PRO A 249 -2.25 3.94 9.70
CA PRO A 249 -0.87 4.45 9.65
C PRO A 249 0.18 3.42 10.05
N GLY A 250 1.31 3.40 9.34
CA GLY A 250 2.45 2.52 9.60
C GLY A 250 2.20 1.01 9.44
N VAL A 251 0.99 0.58 9.07
CA VAL A 251 0.66 -0.84 8.89
C VAL A 251 1.09 -1.29 7.49
N ASN A 252 1.97 -2.28 7.43
CA ASN A 252 2.39 -2.96 6.20
C ASN A 252 1.28 -3.89 5.67
N HIS A 253 1.54 -4.63 4.56
CA HIS A 253 0.54 -5.49 3.96
C HIS A 253 -0.09 -6.46 4.96
N CYS A 254 -1.38 -6.25 5.26
CA CYS A 254 -2.18 -6.98 6.26
C CYS A 254 -1.56 -7.08 7.67
N GLY A 255 -0.59 -6.22 8.02
CA GLY A 255 0.15 -6.30 9.29
C GLY A 255 1.12 -7.49 9.42
N ILE A 256 1.38 -8.23 8.32
CA ILE A 256 2.18 -9.48 8.35
C ILE A 256 3.61 -9.34 7.82
N SER A 257 3.98 -8.18 7.29
CA SER A 257 5.10 -8.06 6.36
C SER A 257 6.00 -6.85 6.65
N ALA A 258 6.79 -6.92 7.72
CA ALA A 258 8.12 -6.31 7.89
C ALA A 258 8.58 -6.51 9.35
N PRO A 259 9.91 -6.56 9.63
CA PRO A 259 10.43 -6.51 10.99
C PRO A 259 10.14 -5.19 11.74
N SER A 260 9.53 -4.19 11.08
CA SER A 260 9.28 -2.83 11.57
C SER A 260 7.79 -2.49 11.78
N GLY A 261 6.94 -3.46 12.08
CA GLY A 261 5.50 -3.24 12.32
C GLY A 261 5.19 -2.40 13.57
N TYR A 262 5.41 -1.09 13.49
CA TYR A 262 4.97 -0.08 14.45
C TYR A 262 3.62 0.54 14.07
N GLY A 263 2.93 -0.03 13.08
CA GLY A 263 1.65 0.48 12.61
C GLY A 263 0.49 0.25 13.58
N LEU A 264 -0.52 1.10 13.46
CA LEU A 264 -1.77 1.03 14.21
C LEU A 264 -2.72 0.03 13.56
N PHE A 265 -2.65 -1.23 13.96
CA PHE A 265 -3.48 -2.29 13.41
C PHE A 265 -4.88 -2.27 14.04
N PRO A 266 -5.98 -2.21 13.25
CA PRO A 266 -7.33 -2.16 13.78
C PRO A 266 -7.78 -3.45 14.46
N GLU A 267 -8.42 -3.31 15.61
CA GLU A 267 -8.83 -4.40 16.50
C GLU A 267 -10.29 -4.80 16.29
N ASP A 268 -10.62 -6.05 16.65
CA ASP A 268 -12.00 -6.58 16.75
C ASP A 268 -12.93 -6.31 15.55
N LEU A 269 -12.34 -6.18 14.35
CA LEU A 269 -13.03 -5.80 13.11
C LEU A 269 -14.28 -6.62 12.80
N MET A 270 -14.23 -7.94 13.07
CA MET A 270 -15.39 -8.81 12.84
C MET A 270 -16.54 -8.48 13.80
N SER A 271 -16.25 -8.24 15.07
CA SER A 271 -17.26 -7.83 16.05
C SER A 271 -17.84 -6.45 15.73
N VAL A 272 -17.02 -5.53 15.21
CA VAL A 272 -17.49 -4.23 14.70
C VAL A 272 -18.46 -4.42 13.54
N LEU A 273 -18.10 -5.25 12.55
CA LEU A 273 -18.95 -5.53 11.40
C LEU A 273 -20.28 -6.19 11.82
N VAL A 274 -20.24 -7.17 12.73
CA VAL A 274 -21.44 -7.85 13.25
C VAL A 274 -22.40 -6.85 13.90
N LYS A 275 -21.90 -5.94 14.76
CA LYS A 275 -22.73 -4.88 15.36
C LYS A 275 -23.35 -3.95 14.31
N TRP A 276 -22.62 -3.64 13.24
CA TRP A 276 -23.17 -2.81 12.18
C TRP A 276 -24.27 -3.51 11.40
N VAL A 277 -24.09 -4.81 11.10
CA VAL A 277 -25.07 -5.61 10.36
C VAL A 277 -26.31 -5.92 11.20
N GLU A 278 -26.13 -6.39 12.43
CA GLU A 278 -27.23 -6.91 13.27
C GLU A 278 -27.96 -5.80 14.05
N ASP A 279 -27.21 -4.83 14.58
CA ASP A 279 -27.76 -3.78 15.45
C ASP A 279 -27.91 -2.43 14.73
N GLY A 280 -27.43 -2.31 13.48
CA GLY A 280 -27.39 -1.05 12.75
C GLY A 280 -26.36 -0.05 13.29
N THR A 281 -25.44 -0.48 14.17
CA THR A 281 -24.45 0.39 14.81
C THR A 281 -23.22 0.55 13.92
N ALA A 282 -23.23 1.59 13.08
CA ALA A 282 -22.11 1.87 12.19
C ALA A 282 -20.86 2.34 12.97
N PRO A 283 -19.64 1.91 12.59
CA PRO A 283 -18.43 2.28 13.31
C PRO A 283 -18.01 3.71 12.99
N ASP A 284 -18.15 4.63 13.95
CA ASP A 284 -17.68 6.01 13.80
C ASP A 284 -16.16 6.12 13.88
N VAL A 285 -15.51 5.14 14.51
CA VAL A 285 -14.05 4.94 14.55
C VAL A 285 -13.73 3.45 14.62
N LEU A 286 -12.48 3.07 14.34
CA LEU A 286 -11.92 1.76 14.66
C LEU A 286 -10.78 1.92 15.66
N LEU A 287 -10.86 1.25 16.83
CA LEU A 287 -9.70 1.18 17.72
C LEU A 287 -8.59 0.40 17.02
N ALA A 288 -7.37 0.94 17.08
CA ALA A 288 -6.18 0.33 16.53
C ALA A 288 -5.01 0.50 17.49
N SER A 289 -4.12 -0.49 17.52
CA SER A 289 -2.93 -0.48 18.37
C SER A 289 -1.70 -0.98 17.63
N THR A 290 -0.53 -0.58 18.13
CA THR A 290 0.73 -1.24 17.79
C THR A 290 0.71 -2.69 18.29
N LEU A 291 1.53 -3.56 17.68
CA LEU A 291 1.58 -4.98 18.04
C LEU A 291 1.94 -5.22 19.52
N ASP A 292 2.78 -4.35 20.09
CA ASP A 292 3.17 -4.39 21.50
C ASP A 292 2.15 -3.72 22.44
N GLY A 293 1.09 -3.12 21.89
CA GLY A 293 0.05 -2.41 22.62
C GLY A 293 0.52 -1.10 23.26
N SER A 294 1.72 -0.61 22.90
CA SER A 294 2.30 0.60 23.49
C SER A 294 1.63 1.89 23.00
N GLN A 295 1.02 1.87 21.83
CA GLN A 295 0.31 3.02 21.27
C GLN A 295 -1.07 2.62 20.75
N GLN A 296 -2.06 3.47 20.99
CA GLN A 296 -3.43 3.28 20.53
C GLN A 296 -3.97 4.53 19.84
N ARG A 297 -4.73 4.33 18.75
CA ARG A 297 -5.49 5.39 18.06
C ARG A 297 -6.86 4.88 17.68
N ASN A 298 -7.81 5.81 17.60
CA ASN A 298 -9.06 5.56 16.91
C ASN A 298 -8.88 5.96 15.44
N LEU A 299 -8.81 4.99 14.52
CA LEU A 299 -8.80 5.25 13.08
C LEU A 299 -10.12 5.89 12.68
N CYS A 300 -10.03 6.89 11.82
CA CYS A 300 -11.15 7.71 11.39
C CYS A 300 -11.70 7.25 10.03
N PRO A 301 -13.00 7.44 9.78
CA PRO A 301 -13.60 7.12 8.49
C PRO A 301 -13.04 8.08 7.45
N TRP A 302 -12.39 7.52 6.44
CA TRP A 302 -11.77 8.28 5.36
C TRP A 302 -12.80 9.22 4.68
N PRO A 303 -12.45 10.49 4.39
CA PRO A 303 -11.11 11.08 4.44
C PRO A 303 -10.73 11.76 5.77
N GLN A 304 -11.48 11.54 6.86
CA GLN A 304 -11.09 12.08 8.15
C GLN A 304 -9.88 11.35 8.72
N VAL A 305 -9.13 12.05 9.55
CA VAL A 305 -7.88 11.59 10.16
C VAL A 305 -7.92 11.71 11.68
N PRO A 306 -7.16 10.87 12.43
CA PRO A 306 -7.03 10.99 13.87
C PRO A 306 -6.11 12.16 14.23
N ALA A 307 -6.68 13.36 14.41
CA ALA A 307 -5.93 14.56 14.75
C ALA A 307 -5.63 14.63 16.25
N TYR A 308 -4.37 14.91 16.61
CA TYR A 308 -3.91 14.98 17.99
C TYR A 308 -4.44 16.21 18.72
N GLN A 309 -5.13 16.00 19.84
CA GLN A 309 -5.74 17.06 20.65
C GLN A 309 -4.89 17.47 21.87
N GLY A 310 -3.71 16.85 22.04
CA GLY A 310 -2.85 17.02 23.21
C GLY A 310 -3.05 15.94 24.27
N GLY A 311 -2.10 15.83 25.20
CA GLY A 311 -2.12 14.84 26.29
C GLY A 311 -1.04 13.77 26.14
N ASP A 312 -1.39 12.52 26.43
CA ASP A 312 -0.50 11.38 26.24
C ASP A 312 -0.72 10.79 24.84
N ALA A 313 0.27 10.94 23.96
CA ALA A 313 0.21 10.40 22.62
C ALA A 313 0.29 8.86 22.60
N ALA A 314 0.33 8.13 23.71
CA ALA A 314 0.17 6.68 23.69
C ALA A 314 -1.31 6.23 23.66
N VAL A 315 -2.27 7.10 24.01
CA VAL A 315 -3.67 6.70 24.22
C VAL A 315 -4.63 7.25 23.17
N ALA A 316 -5.62 6.44 22.79
CA ALA A 316 -6.59 6.80 21.75
C ALA A 316 -7.45 8.04 22.09
N ALA A 317 -7.65 8.33 23.38
CA ALA A 317 -8.44 9.47 23.85
C ALA A 317 -7.78 10.83 23.59
N SER A 318 -6.50 10.85 23.21
CA SER A 318 -5.78 12.07 22.85
C SER A 318 -6.02 12.50 21.40
N PHE A 319 -6.89 11.81 20.67
CA PHE A 319 -7.14 12.01 19.23
C PHE A 319 -8.64 12.13 18.95
N GLU A 320 -8.98 12.97 17.98
CA GLU A 320 -10.34 13.12 17.48
C GLU A 320 -10.35 13.08 15.95
N CYS A 321 -11.45 12.61 15.36
CA CYS A 321 -11.57 12.64 13.90
C CYS A 321 -11.80 14.05 13.40
N ALA A 322 -10.90 14.51 12.52
CA ALA A 322 -10.94 15.82 11.90
C ALA A 322 -10.64 15.72 10.40
N ASP A 323 -10.86 16.80 9.66
CA ASP A 323 -10.59 16.86 8.22
C ASP A 323 -9.09 17.00 7.89
N SER A 324 -8.26 17.27 8.90
CA SER A 324 -6.80 17.34 8.83
C SER A 324 -6.21 17.04 10.22
N TYR A 325 -4.93 16.66 10.26
CA TYR A 325 -4.17 16.54 11.51
C TYR A 325 -3.96 17.89 12.19
#